data_AF-A0A7U6KPV8-F1
#
_entry.id   AF-A0A7U6KPV8-F1
#
_cell.length_a   1.000
_cell.length_b   1.000
_cell.length_c   1.000
_cell.angle_alpha   90.00
_cell.angle_beta   90.00
_cell.angle_gamma   90.00
#
_symmetry.space_group_name_H-M   'P 1'
#
loop_
_entity.id
_entity.type
_entity.pdbx_description
1 polymer ?
#
loop_
_entity_poly.entity_id
_entity_poly.type
_entity_poly.pdbx_seq_one_letter_code
_entity_poly.pdbx_strand_id
1 'polypeptide(L)'
;MVSKRQYDALMPEETLGTDELVQALSEGALLQADYSNRLLYNKTGNGIVLYANGQRLDGLDDAAIAVLVRLADGEPLQYSDVKDIDTDDLSEWLENGWIWVNMTE
;
A
#
# COMPACT_ATOMS: atom_id res chain seq x y z
N MET A 1 23.80 18.93 22.31
CA MET A 1 22.97 19.06 21.09
C MET A 1 22.24 17.74 20.90
N VAL A 2 21.01 17.64 21.40
CA VAL A 2 20.15 16.49 21.11
C VAL A 2 19.50 16.79 19.77
N SER A 3 19.86 15.99 18.76
CA SER A 3 19.21 16.02 17.45
C SER A 3 17.71 15.85 17.68
N LYS A 4 16.95 16.92 17.42
CA LYS A 4 15.49 16.89 17.39
C LYS A 4 15.15 15.94 16.24
N ARG A 5 14.88 14.68 16.60
CA ARG A 5 14.32 13.70 15.67
C ARG A 5 13.07 14.34 15.08
N GLN A 6 13.09 14.52 13.78
CA GLN A 6 11.99 15.00 12.96
C GLN A 6 10.76 14.13 13.28
N TYR A 7 9.88 14.64 14.12
CA TYR A 7 8.55 14.08 14.42
C TYR A 7 7.47 15.16 14.24
N ASP A 8 7.78 16.23 13.51
CA ASP A 8 6.88 17.38 13.30
C ASP A 8 6.16 17.33 11.93
N ALA A 9 5.79 16.14 11.45
CA ALA A 9 4.87 16.01 10.31
C ALA A 9 3.81 14.92 10.50
N LEU A 10 3.58 14.46 11.73
CA LEU A 10 2.34 13.76 12.09
C LEU A 10 1.29 14.82 12.47
N MET A 11 0.86 15.58 11.48
CA MET A 11 -0.42 16.30 11.50
C MET A 11 -1.54 15.25 11.32
N PRO A 12 -2.74 15.54 11.85
CA PRO A 12 -3.47 14.83 12.90
C PRO A 12 -3.99 13.44 12.50
N GLU A 13 -4.76 12.80 13.38
CA GLU A 13 -5.56 11.58 13.17
C GLU A 13 -6.62 11.70 12.05
N GLU A 14 -6.30 12.34 10.92
CA GLU A 14 -7.05 12.29 9.68
C GLU A 14 -6.49 11.10 8.91
N THR A 15 -7.24 10.00 8.93
CA THR A 15 -7.03 8.87 8.02
C THR A 15 -6.88 9.43 6.61
N LEU A 16 -5.71 9.24 6.00
CA LEU A 16 -5.47 9.56 4.59
C LEU A 16 -6.63 9.00 3.77
N GLY A 17 -7.30 9.84 2.98
CA GLY A 17 -8.35 9.40 2.08
C GLY A 17 -7.78 8.87 0.76
N THR A 18 -8.61 8.19 -0.03
CA THR A 18 -8.22 7.66 -1.36
C THR A 18 -7.85 8.79 -2.34
N ASP A 19 -8.56 9.91 -2.31
CA ASP A 19 -8.23 11.07 -3.15
C ASP A 19 -6.85 11.65 -2.80
N GLU A 20 -6.55 11.74 -1.51
CA GLU A 20 -5.26 12.22 -1.00
C GLU A 20 -4.13 11.24 -1.29
N LEU A 21 -4.40 9.93 -1.23
CA LEU A 21 -3.50 8.86 -1.64
C LEU A 21 -3.10 9.04 -3.12
N VAL A 22 -4.10 9.15 -4.00
CA VAL A 22 -3.87 9.30 -5.44
C VAL A 22 -3.14 10.60 -5.73
N GLN A 23 -3.50 11.70 -5.06
CA GLN A 23 -2.79 12.97 -5.17
C GLN A 23 -1.33 12.83 -4.75
N ALA A 24 -1.05 12.28 -3.57
CA ALA A 24 0.31 12.11 -3.06
C ALA A 24 1.18 11.27 -4.02
N LEU A 25 0.63 10.18 -4.56
CA LEU A 25 1.31 9.36 -5.56
C LEU A 25 1.60 10.15 -6.83
N SER A 26 0.66 10.98 -7.28
CA SER A 26 0.84 11.84 -8.45
C SER A 26 1.92 12.92 -8.24
N GLU A 27 2.16 13.32 -6.99
CA GLU A 27 3.17 14.29 -6.59
C GLU A 27 4.56 13.65 -6.35
N GLY A 28 4.67 12.32 -6.48
CA GLY A 28 5.92 11.58 -6.37
C GLY A 28 6.09 10.76 -5.09
N ALA A 29 5.05 10.63 -4.26
CA ALA A 29 5.07 9.69 -3.14
C ALA A 29 5.16 8.24 -3.63
N LEU A 30 5.63 7.37 -2.74
CA LEU A 30 5.73 5.93 -2.99
C LEU A 30 4.71 5.19 -2.15
N LEU A 31 3.93 4.30 -2.77
CA LEU A 31 3.08 3.34 -2.08
C LEU A 31 3.95 2.22 -1.49
N GLN A 32 3.74 1.90 -0.22
CA GLN A 32 4.47 0.85 0.48
C GLN A 32 3.51 -0.03 1.28
N ALA A 33 3.90 -1.28 1.53
CA ALA A 33 3.21 -2.12 2.50
C ALA A 33 3.41 -1.53 3.91
N ASP A 34 2.35 -1.54 4.71
CA ASP A 34 2.43 -1.10 6.11
C ASP A 34 3.26 -2.11 6.93
N TYR A 35 4.12 -1.58 7.81
CA TYR A 35 5.03 -2.40 8.63
C TYR A 35 4.32 -3.27 9.66
N SER A 36 3.11 -2.88 10.08
CA SER A 36 2.27 -3.65 11.00
C SER A 36 1.41 -4.70 10.28
N ASN A 37 1.24 -4.55 8.97
CA ASN A 37 0.53 -5.51 8.14
C ASN A 37 1.43 -6.69 7.75
N ARG A 38 0.81 -7.87 7.64
CA ARG A 38 1.46 -9.07 7.11
C ARG A 38 0.80 -9.49 5.81
N LEU A 39 1.22 -8.83 4.73
CA LEU A 39 0.94 -9.23 3.35
C LEU A 39 1.85 -10.39 2.94
N LEU A 40 1.25 -11.49 2.50
CA LEU A 40 1.95 -12.70 2.07
C LEU A 40 1.27 -13.26 0.83
N TYR A 41 2.02 -13.94 -0.03
CA TYR A 41 1.46 -14.71 -1.12
C TYR A 41 2.06 -16.10 -1.20
N ASN A 42 1.29 -17.03 -1.78
CA ASN A 42 1.76 -18.34 -2.18
C ASN A 42 1.58 -18.49 -3.68
N LYS A 43 2.67 -18.81 -4.38
CA LYS A 43 2.68 -19.10 -5.81
C LYS A 43 2.63 -20.60 -6.01
N THR A 44 1.52 -21.10 -6.54
CA THR A 44 1.32 -22.52 -6.87
C THR A 44 1.18 -22.70 -8.38
N GLY A 45 1.14 -23.94 -8.86
CA GLY A 45 0.84 -24.22 -10.28
C GLY A 45 -0.56 -23.74 -10.73
N ASN A 46 -1.44 -23.41 -9.78
CA ASN A 46 -2.81 -22.96 -10.04
C ASN A 46 -2.96 -21.43 -9.93
N GLY A 47 -1.87 -20.68 -9.76
CA GLY A 47 -1.89 -19.22 -9.63
C GLY A 47 -1.33 -18.72 -8.30
N ILE A 48 -1.60 -17.45 -8.02
CA ILE A 48 -1.14 -16.74 -6.82
C ILE A 48 -2.32 -16.64 -5.84
N VAL A 49 -2.09 -16.99 -4.58
CA VAL A 49 -3.04 -16.80 -3.49
C VAL A 49 -2.45 -15.80 -2.51
N LEU A 50 -3.14 -14.69 -2.27
CA LEU A 50 -2.72 -13.62 -1.36
C LEU A 50 -3.39 -13.76 0.01
N TYR A 51 -2.69 -13.31 1.03
CA TYR A 51 -3.14 -13.25 2.41
C TYR A 51 -2.75 -11.91 3.03
N ALA A 52 -3.66 -11.29 3.77
CA ALA A 52 -3.37 -10.15 4.63
C ALA A 52 -3.76 -10.51 6.06
N ASN A 53 -2.85 -10.29 7.01
CA ASN A 53 -3.08 -10.55 8.44
C ASN A 53 -3.62 -11.97 8.76
N GLY A 54 -3.24 -12.95 7.94
CA GLY A 54 -3.66 -14.35 8.09
C GLY A 54 -5.01 -14.70 7.44
N GLN A 55 -5.72 -13.73 6.87
CA GLN A 55 -6.92 -13.95 6.08
C GLN A 55 -6.57 -14.03 4.59
N ARG A 56 -7.20 -14.97 3.88
CA ARG A 56 -7.05 -15.08 2.42
C ARG A 56 -7.80 -13.92 1.76
N LEU A 57 -7.17 -13.30 0.77
CA LEU A 57 -7.81 -12.33 -0.11
C LEU A 57 -8.42 -13.08 -1.29
N ASP A 58 -9.70 -12.83 -1.54
CA ASP A 58 -10.47 -13.40 -2.64
C ASP A 58 -11.05 -12.25 -3.49
N GLY A 59 -11.45 -12.53 -4.73
CA GLY A 59 -12.08 -11.52 -5.60
C GLY A 59 -11.12 -10.52 -6.26
N LEU A 60 -9.81 -10.65 -6.03
CA LEU A 60 -8.79 -9.81 -6.66
C LEU A 60 -8.66 -10.12 -8.16
N ASP A 61 -8.50 -9.08 -8.96
CA ASP A 61 -8.13 -9.20 -10.37
C ASP A 61 -6.61 -9.31 -10.57
N ASP A 62 -6.18 -9.52 -11.81
CA ASP A 62 -4.76 -9.72 -12.13
C ASP A 62 -3.90 -8.48 -11.82
N ALA A 63 -4.46 -7.27 -11.92
CA ALA A 63 -3.73 -6.03 -11.64
C ALA A 63 -3.50 -5.85 -10.14
N ALA A 64 -4.55 -6.05 -9.34
CA ALA A 64 -4.49 -6.05 -7.89
C ALA A 64 -3.52 -7.11 -7.36
N ILE A 65 -3.58 -8.33 -7.90
CA ILE A 65 -2.65 -9.40 -7.54
C ILE A 65 -1.20 -8.98 -7.81
N ALA A 66 -0.92 -8.40 -8.99
CA ALA A 66 0.43 -8.00 -9.36
C ALA A 66 0.99 -6.92 -8.42
N VAL A 67 0.16 -5.93 -8.05
CA VAL A 67 0.54 -4.86 -7.13
C VAL A 67 0.78 -5.40 -5.71
N LEU A 68 -0.16 -6.17 -5.16
CA LEU A 68 -0.07 -6.71 -3.81
C LEU A 68 1.10 -7.69 -3.63
N VAL A 69 1.47 -8.43 -4.68
CA VAL A 69 2.68 -9.28 -4.67
C VAL A 69 3.95 -8.45 -4.53
N ARG A 70 4.09 -7.38 -5.32
CA ARG A 70 5.25 -6.48 -5.23
C ARG A 70 5.34 -5.80 -3.87
N LEU A 71 4.20 -5.35 -3.33
CA LEU A 71 4.11 -4.81 -1.98
C LEU A 71 4.50 -5.84 -0.92
N ALA A 72 4.07 -7.10 -1.06
CA ALA A 72 4.46 -8.19 -0.17
C ALA A 72 5.96 -8.52 -0.24
N ASP A 73 6.60 -8.32 -1.40
CA ASP A 73 8.05 -8.40 -1.56
C ASP A 73 8.79 -7.16 -1.00
N GLY A 74 8.06 -6.16 -0.51
CA GLY A 74 8.60 -4.93 0.09
C GLY A 74 9.01 -3.87 -0.93
N GLU A 75 8.56 -4.00 -2.19
CA GLU A 75 8.86 -3.04 -3.24
C GLU A 75 8.05 -1.74 -3.05
N PRO A 76 8.70 -0.56 -3.01
CA PRO A 76 8.00 0.71 -3.07
C PRO A 76 7.48 0.96 -4.50
N LEU A 77 6.22 1.35 -4.63
CA LEU A 77 5.55 1.51 -5.93
C LEU A 77 5.23 2.98 -6.21
N GLN A 78 5.37 3.39 -7.47
CA GLN A 78 5.02 4.74 -7.91
C GLN A 78 3.59 4.78 -8.46
N TYR A 79 3.05 5.98 -8.71
CA TYR A 79 1.72 6.14 -9.30
C TYR A 79 1.51 5.30 -10.57
N SER A 80 2.52 5.22 -11.44
CA SER A 80 2.45 4.45 -12.69
C SER A 80 2.26 2.95 -12.49
N ASP A 81 2.68 2.42 -11.34
CA ASP A 81 2.55 0.99 -11.01
C ASP A 81 1.14 0.62 -10.54
N VAL A 82 0.37 1.61 -10.06
CA VAL A 82 -0.95 1.41 -9.44
C VAL A 82 -2.10 2.14 -10.14
N LYS A 83 -1.80 2.87 -11.23
CA LYS A 83 -2.78 3.64 -12.00
C LYS A 83 -3.95 2.82 -12.57
N ASP A 84 -3.76 1.51 -12.72
CA ASP A 84 -4.73 0.59 -13.31
C ASP A 84 -5.56 -0.13 -12.22
N ILE A 85 -5.32 0.18 -10.94
CA ILE A 85 -6.10 -0.33 -9.80
C ILE A 85 -7.33 0.55 -9.60
N ASP A 86 -8.46 -0.07 -9.27
CA ASP A 86 -9.67 0.66 -8.90
C ASP A 86 -9.42 1.49 -7.63
N THR A 87 -9.93 2.71 -7.61
CA THR A 87 -9.87 3.56 -6.41
C THR A 87 -10.58 2.93 -5.22
N ASP A 88 -11.64 2.15 -5.45
CA ASP A 88 -12.36 1.44 -4.39
C ASP A 88 -11.45 0.37 -3.73
N ASP A 89 -10.65 -0.35 -4.53
CA ASP A 89 -9.68 -1.31 -4.02
C ASP A 89 -8.57 -0.62 -3.23
N LEU A 90 -8.03 0.50 -3.73
CA LEU A 90 -7.02 1.29 -3.01
C LEU A 90 -7.57 1.83 -1.68
N SER A 91 -8.83 2.27 -1.67
CA SER A 91 -9.54 2.69 -0.46
C SER A 91 -9.61 1.56 0.55
N GLU A 92 -10.06 0.37 0.11
CA GLU A 92 -10.17 -0.80 0.97
C GLU A 92 -8.81 -1.19 1.56
N TRP A 93 -7.73 -1.16 0.77
CA TRP A 93 -6.40 -1.53 1.26
C TRP A 93 -5.89 -0.51 2.29
N LEU A 94 -6.17 0.77 2.09
CA LEU A 94 -5.79 1.84 2.99
C LEU A 94 -6.57 1.76 4.31
N GLU A 95 -7.89 1.56 4.24
CA GLU A 95 -8.77 1.39 5.40
C GLU A 95 -8.41 0.15 6.23
N ASN A 96 -8.05 -0.94 5.56
CA ASN A 96 -7.57 -2.15 6.23
C ASN A 96 -6.12 -2.02 6.76
N GLY A 97 -5.46 -0.88 6.54
CA GLY A 97 -4.10 -0.61 6.97
C GLY A 97 -3.07 -1.50 6.29
N TRP A 98 -3.33 -1.93 5.04
CA TRP A 98 -2.40 -2.79 4.31
C TRP A 98 -1.28 -2.02 3.64
N ILE A 99 -1.58 -0.78 3.26
CA ILE A 99 -0.73 0.11 2.49
C ILE A 99 -0.65 1.48 3.17
N TRP A 100 0.40 2.22 2.82
CA TRP A 100 0.57 3.63 3.16
C TRP A 100 1.43 4.31 2.11
N VAL A 101 1.46 5.64 2.10
CA VAL A 101 2.34 6.42 1.23
C VAL A 101 3.46 7.08 2.01
N ASN A 102 4.63 7.09 1.39
CA ASN A 102 5.82 7.72 1.91
C ASN A 102 6.32 8.77 0.93
N MET A 103 6.36 10.03 1.37
CA MET A 103 7.02 11.12 0.63
C MET A 103 8.53 10.94 0.77
N THR A 104 9.21 10.65 -0.34
CA THR A 104 10.68 10.66 -0.35
C THR A 104 11.15 12.12 -0.52
N GLU A 105 11.78 12.67 0.52
CA GLU A 105 12.39 14.01 0.52
C GLU A 105 13.52 14.16 -0.53
#